data_AF-A0AA41Q077-F1
#
_entry.id   AF-A0AA41Q077-F1
#
_cell.length_a   1.000
_cell.length_b   1.000
_cell.length_c   1.000
_cell.angle_alpha   90.00
_cell.angle_beta   90.00
_cell.angle_gamma   90.00
#
_symmetry.space_group_name_H-M   'P 1'
#
loop_
_entity.id
_entity.type
_entity.pdbx_description
1 polymer ?
#
loop_
_entity_poly.entity_id
_entity_poly.type
_entity_poly.pdbx_seq_one_letter_code
_entity_poly.pdbx_strand_id
1 'polypeptide(L)'
;MNPYALLIDSAPAELQAQLLRRMDTPLRAVILGGRLAPGEVLAAHVLDRGTSEERAALVANRELAPETYLRLADDAEVDADESVAAALYANTEAPREVLLKVVRLVPDELLLPAEPPVGLVEKYACTQRASVLVESPDPALVTRALAAVDPKDNPLGAPAMVLRGCLALARTEGTDAAAAAFASVPPSTGELPEAVRDAFAAPGDPELHSRALAVVGGTSYLLDRFRTGAAARQVGMLLMGPREPLDWELLKSAHRQQPLDPNTTAALSRQLGCPPELRTPLYDAFRGGRGSTRRRLLSAGPTKRQLLTQLPTLPLVPGRDLREAHDFGVMSAAGILADGAPAYSTLIVFEQARDRRLDDVRTAVGDLTRSTLGTDLDAWAVACSLLADFPGTLPELLTTAAAATRAGAE
;
A
#
# COMPACT_ATOMS: atom_id res chain seq x y z
N MET A 1 3.85 9.92 -0.01
CA MET A 1 4.59 10.98 0.69
C MET A 1 3.66 12.12 0.93
N ASN A 2 3.22 12.20 2.18
CA ASN A 2 2.83 13.48 2.70
C ASN A 2 4.09 14.40 2.71
N PRO A 3 4.08 15.56 2.03
CA PRO A 3 5.19 16.52 2.06
C PRO A 3 5.68 16.89 3.45
N TYR A 4 4.76 16.95 4.43
CA TYR A 4 5.07 17.20 5.82
C TYR A 4 5.90 16.07 6.43
N ALA A 5 5.57 14.81 6.15
CA ALA A 5 6.33 13.66 6.65
C ALA A 5 7.78 13.68 6.15
N LEU A 6 8.00 14.00 4.86
CA LEU A 6 9.36 14.13 4.32
C LEU A 6 10.16 15.24 4.98
N LEU A 7 9.51 16.38 5.23
CA LEU A 7 10.15 17.50 5.90
C LEU A 7 10.51 17.11 7.34
N ILE A 8 9.55 16.57 8.11
CA ILE A 8 9.74 16.17 9.52
C ILE A 8 10.78 15.05 9.66
N ASP A 9 10.72 14.00 8.81
CA ASP A 9 11.69 12.90 8.83
C ASP A 9 13.13 13.38 8.60
N SER A 10 13.31 14.56 7.97
CA SER A 10 14.62 15.16 7.75
C SER A 10 15.15 15.97 8.95
N ALA A 11 14.31 16.22 9.96
CA ALA A 11 14.71 16.87 11.20
C ALA A 11 15.52 15.90 12.10
N PRO A 12 16.42 16.42 12.95
CA PRO A 12 17.05 15.63 14.02
C PRO A 12 16.01 14.85 14.84
N ALA A 13 16.34 13.62 15.25
CA ALA A 13 15.41 12.72 15.95
C ALA A 13 14.80 13.37 17.21
N GLU A 14 15.58 14.18 17.91
CA GLU A 14 15.15 14.91 19.11
C GLU A 14 14.08 15.96 18.81
N LEU A 15 14.10 16.54 17.60
CA LEU A 15 13.14 17.55 17.16
C LEU A 15 11.87 16.94 16.57
N GLN A 16 11.92 15.76 15.96
CA GLN A 16 10.74 15.13 15.34
C GLN A 16 9.57 15.02 16.33
N ALA A 17 9.81 14.46 17.52
CA ALA A 17 8.80 14.33 18.57
C ALA A 17 8.32 15.69 19.10
N GLN A 18 9.18 16.71 19.12
CA GLN A 18 8.83 18.05 19.58
C GLN A 18 7.96 18.79 18.54
N LEU A 19 8.27 18.62 17.26
CA LEU A 19 7.52 19.21 16.15
C LEU A 19 6.09 18.67 16.11
N LEU A 20 5.93 17.36 16.25
CA LEU A 20 4.61 16.73 16.29
C LEU A 20 3.75 17.29 17.42
N ARG A 21 4.31 17.45 18.63
CA ARG A 21 3.56 18.03 19.76
C ARG A 21 3.10 19.47 19.53
N ARG A 22 3.75 20.20 18.62
CA ARG A 22 3.40 21.58 18.26
C ARG A 22 2.43 21.68 17.09
N MET A 23 2.26 20.60 16.33
CA MET A 23 1.30 20.56 15.23
C MET A 23 -0.10 20.34 15.76
N ASP A 24 -1.08 20.94 15.09
CA ASP A 24 -2.47 20.65 15.39
C ASP A 24 -2.83 19.18 15.10
N THR A 25 -3.90 18.69 15.72
CA THR A 25 -4.35 17.30 15.55
C THR A 25 -4.64 16.92 14.10
N PRO A 26 -5.33 17.77 13.29
CA PRO A 26 -5.58 17.46 11.88
C PRO A 26 -4.28 17.26 11.08
N LEU A 27 -3.28 18.12 11.25
CA LEU A 27 -2.02 18.01 10.55
C LEU A 27 -1.25 16.76 10.98
N ARG A 28 -1.26 16.43 12.27
CA ARG A 28 -0.69 15.17 12.78
C ARG A 28 -1.34 13.95 12.12
N ALA A 29 -2.68 13.89 12.08
CA ALA A 29 -3.38 12.79 11.43
C ALA A 29 -3.01 12.66 9.94
N VAL A 30 -2.89 13.80 9.24
CA VAL A 30 -2.47 13.83 7.83
C VAL A 30 -1.03 13.32 7.68
N ILE A 31 -0.10 13.69 8.57
CA ILE A 31 1.29 13.19 8.59
C ILE A 31 1.32 11.68 8.79
N LEU A 32 0.60 11.19 9.79
CA LEU A 32 0.61 9.79 10.18
C LEU A 32 -0.04 8.89 9.12
N GLY A 33 -1.18 9.31 8.55
CA GLY A 33 -1.91 8.57 7.52
C GLY A 33 -1.41 8.75 6.09
N GLY A 34 -0.29 9.45 5.90
CA GLY A 34 0.31 9.64 4.59
C GLY A 34 0.77 8.32 3.94
N ARG A 35 1.07 8.32 2.64
CA ARG A 35 1.56 7.11 1.94
C ARG A 35 3.00 6.73 2.25
N LEU A 36 3.71 7.44 3.11
CA LEU A 36 5.08 7.06 3.49
C LEU A 36 5.09 6.75 4.96
N ALA A 37 5.66 5.61 5.31
CA ALA A 37 5.90 5.26 6.69
C ALA A 37 6.60 6.43 7.36
N PRO A 38 6.07 6.93 8.49
CA PRO A 38 6.85 7.83 9.30
C PRO A 38 8.19 7.18 9.66
N GLY A 39 9.22 8.00 9.87
CA GLY A 39 10.47 7.51 10.44
C GLY A 39 10.23 6.68 11.71
N GLU A 40 11.13 5.73 11.97
CA GLU A 40 11.05 4.81 13.11
C GLU A 40 10.81 5.52 14.45
N VAL A 41 11.43 6.69 14.64
CA VAL A 41 11.28 7.54 15.83
C VAL A 41 9.84 8.05 15.99
N LEU A 42 9.21 8.49 14.89
CA LEU A 42 7.84 8.98 14.90
C LEU A 42 6.84 7.83 15.11
N ALA A 43 7.02 6.71 14.40
CA ALA A 43 6.22 5.52 14.62
C ALA A 43 6.29 5.07 16.09
N ALA A 44 7.49 4.94 16.66
CA ALA A 44 7.70 4.59 18.06
C ALA A 44 7.03 5.57 19.03
N HIS A 45 7.12 6.88 18.76
CA HIS A 45 6.47 7.89 19.60
C HIS A 45 4.94 7.73 19.65
N VAL A 46 4.31 7.49 18.50
CA VAL A 46 2.85 7.32 18.41
C VAL A 46 2.40 5.99 19.03
N LEU A 47 3.19 4.92 18.87
CA LEU A 47 2.94 3.65 19.54
C LEU A 47 2.97 3.80 21.07
N ASP A 48 3.95 4.54 21.59
CA ASP A 48 4.16 4.65 23.05
C ASP A 48 3.25 5.67 23.73
N ARG A 49 2.89 6.76 23.03
CA ARG A 49 2.25 7.94 23.64
C ARG A 49 1.14 8.56 22.80
N GLY A 50 0.88 8.02 21.62
CA GLY A 50 -0.13 8.56 20.72
C GLY A 50 -1.55 8.31 21.24
N THR A 51 -2.48 9.17 20.84
CA THR A 51 -3.91 8.94 21.07
C THR A 51 -4.43 7.81 20.16
N SER A 52 -5.61 7.27 20.45
CA SER A 52 -6.30 6.32 19.55
C SER A 52 -6.45 6.85 18.13
N GLU A 53 -6.75 8.15 17.98
CA GLU A 53 -6.86 8.81 16.67
C GLU A 53 -5.51 8.85 15.94
N GLU A 54 -4.42 9.16 16.65
CA GLU A 54 -3.08 9.17 16.08
C GLU A 54 -2.60 7.76 15.71
N ARG A 55 -2.90 6.75 16.55
CA ARG A 55 -2.62 5.34 16.24
C ARG A 55 -3.44 4.87 15.02
N ALA A 56 -4.72 5.22 14.93
CA ALA A 56 -5.57 4.89 13.78
C ALA A 56 -5.09 5.61 12.50
N ALA A 57 -4.66 6.88 12.61
CA ALA A 57 -4.05 7.60 11.50
C ALA A 57 -2.73 6.96 11.07
N LEU A 58 -1.87 6.56 12.01
CA LEU A 58 -0.63 5.84 11.72
C LEU A 58 -0.95 4.56 10.95
N VAL A 59 -1.95 3.79 11.38
CA VAL A 59 -2.39 2.58 10.69
C VAL A 59 -2.82 2.86 9.25
N ALA A 60 -3.44 4.00 8.93
CA ALA A 60 -3.87 4.30 7.55
C ALA A 60 -2.70 4.41 6.56
N ASN A 61 -1.47 4.51 7.08
CA ASN A 61 -0.25 4.49 6.31
C ASN A 61 -0.01 3.11 5.68
N ARG A 62 0.32 3.10 4.39
CA ARG A 62 0.44 1.89 3.57
C ARG A 62 1.83 1.28 3.53
N GLU A 63 2.84 2.00 4.01
CA GLU A 63 4.23 1.56 3.92
C GLU A 63 4.79 1.19 5.31
N LEU A 64 3.93 1.05 6.33
CA LEU A 64 4.38 0.66 7.66
C LEU A 64 5.12 -0.68 7.62
N ALA A 65 6.15 -0.77 8.45
CA ALA A 65 6.82 -2.04 8.69
C ALA A 65 5.83 -3.07 9.24
N PRO A 66 5.88 -4.35 8.79
CA PRO A 66 5.01 -5.41 9.30
C PRO A 66 4.99 -5.53 10.83
N GLU A 67 6.13 -5.31 11.47
CA GLU A 67 6.30 -5.36 12.92
C GLU A 67 5.49 -4.25 13.62
N THR A 68 5.37 -3.08 12.99
CA THR A 68 4.55 -1.97 13.49
C THR A 68 3.07 -2.32 13.45
N TYR A 69 2.59 -2.99 12.39
CA TYR A 69 1.20 -3.46 12.34
C TYR A 69 0.91 -4.50 13.43
N LEU A 70 1.82 -5.45 13.65
CA LEU A 70 1.67 -6.47 14.70
C LEU A 70 1.56 -5.82 16.09
N ARG A 71 2.45 -4.87 16.39
CA ARG A 71 2.41 -4.14 17.65
C ARG A 71 1.12 -3.34 17.82
N LEU A 72 0.65 -2.65 16.78
CA LEU A 72 -0.65 -1.94 16.81
C LEU A 72 -1.83 -2.89 17.05
N ALA A 73 -1.77 -4.10 16.49
CA ALA A 73 -2.80 -5.11 16.70
C ALA A 73 -2.78 -5.69 18.12
N ASP A 74 -1.58 -5.90 18.69
CA ASP A 74 -1.40 -6.31 20.08
C ASP A 74 -1.96 -5.25 21.04
N ASP A 75 -1.59 -3.98 20.83
CA ASP A 75 -2.07 -2.86 21.64
C ASP A 75 -3.59 -2.67 21.51
N ALA A 76 -4.14 -2.77 20.28
CA ALA A 76 -5.58 -2.66 20.06
C ALA A 76 -6.39 -3.78 20.73
N GLU A 77 -5.85 -4.99 20.80
CA GLU A 77 -6.46 -6.11 21.53
C GLU A 77 -6.44 -5.87 23.04
N VAL A 78 -5.31 -5.38 23.57
CA VAL A 78 -5.15 -5.10 25.01
C VAL A 78 -6.06 -3.93 25.44
N ASP A 79 -6.11 -2.87 24.63
CA ASP A 79 -6.87 -1.65 24.93
C ASP A 79 -8.34 -1.73 24.50
N ALA A 80 -8.74 -2.77 23.76
CA ALA A 80 -10.02 -2.85 23.06
C ALA A 80 -10.31 -1.59 22.19
N ASP A 81 -9.29 -1.09 21.49
CA ASP A 81 -9.36 0.15 20.70
C ASP A 81 -10.01 -0.12 19.33
N GLU A 82 -11.35 -0.02 19.28
CA GLU A 82 -12.14 -0.25 18.07
C GLU A 82 -11.72 0.65 16.89
N SER A 83 -11.25 1.86 17.16
CA SER A 83 -10.82 2.79 16.10
C SER A 83 -9.54 2.30 15.41
N VAL A 84 -8.58 1.83 16.19
CA VAL A 84 -7.34 1.22 15.66
C VAL A 84 -7.64 -0.10 14.97
N ALA A 85 -8.51 -0.95 15.54
CA ALA A 85 -8.93 -2.20 14.91
C ALA A 85 -9.62 -1.96 13.56
N ALA A 86 -10.55 -1.01 13.50
CA ALA A 86 -11.23 -0.63 12.26
C ALA A 86 -10.26 -0.06 11.22
N ALA A 87 -9.30 0.78 11.63
CA ALA A 87 -8.26 1.29 10.74
C ALA A 87 -7.37 0.15 10.20
N LEU A 88 -7.00 -0.81 11.06
CA LEU A 88 -6.16 -1.96 10.69
C LEU A 88 -6.87 -2.82 9.67
N TYR A 89 -8.15 -3.10 9.92
CA TYR A 89 -9.01 -3.84 9.02
C TYR A 89 -9.28 -3.12 7.69
N ALA A 90 -9.34 -1.78 7.73
CA ALA A 90 -9.52 -0.98 6.53
C ALA A 90 -8.27 -0.90 5.65
N ASN A 91 -7.09 -1.13 6.21
CA ASN A 91 -5.83 -1.02 5.48
C ASN A 91 -5.55 -2.29 4.64
N THR A 92 -5.50 -2.09 3.31
CA THR A 92 -5.20 -3.12 2.32
C THR A 92 -3.76 -3.64 2.35
N GLU A 93 -2.85 -2.96 3.05
CA GLU A 93 -1.45 -3.39 3.19
C GLU A 93 -1.18 -4.07 4.54
N ALA A 94 -2.14 -4.07 5.47
CA ALA A 94 -1.98 -4.75 6.75
C ALA A 94 -1.75 -6.25 6.53
N PRO A 95 -0.75 -6.86 7.20
CA PRO A 95 -0.48 -8.28 7.09
C PRO A 95 -1.72 -9.11 7.44
N ARG A 96 -1.91 -10.24 6.74
CA ARG A 96 -3.06 -11.12 6.98
C ARG A 96 -3.19 -11.56 8.44
N GLU A 97 -2.08 -11.86 9.10
CA GLU A 97 -2.05 -12.26 10.52
C GLU A 97 -2.61 -11.16 11.43
N VAL A 98 -2.29 -9.90 11.13
CA VAL A 98 -2.83 -8.72 11.81
C VAL A 98 -4.33 -8.61 11.55
N LEU A 99 -4.77 -8.76 10.30
CA LEU A 99 -6.18 -8.69 9.94
C LEU A 99 -7.00 -9.78 10.65
N LEU A 100 -6.51 -11.03 10.70
CA LEU A 100 -7.15 -12.14 11.42
C LEU A 100 -7.23 -11.89 12.93
N LYS A 101 -6.25 -11.18 13.49
CA LYS A 101 -6.22 -10.83 14.90
C LYS A 101 -7.27 -9.77 15.23
N VAL A 102 -7.32 -8.70 14.45
CA VAL A 102 -8.22 -7.56 14.75
C VAL A 102 -9.66 -7.77 14.32
N VAL A 103 -9.94 -8.70 13.39
CA VAL A 103 -11.30 -8.89 12.84
C VAL A 103 -12.36 -9.14 13.92
N ARG A 104 -11.98 -9.75 15.05
CA ARG A 104 -12.89 -10.01 16.18
C ARG A 104 -13.20 -8.78 17.02
N LEU A 105 -12.40 -7.72 16.88
CA LEU A 105 -12.53 -6.46 17.59
C LEU A 105 -13.25 -5.41 16.74
N VAL A 106 -13.45 -5.67 15.45
CA VAL A 106 -14.10 -4.74 14.53
C VAL A 106 -15.62 -4.89 14.66
N PRO A 107 -16.35 -3.78 14.90
CA PRO A 107 -17.81 -3.79 14.91
C PRO A 107 -18.40 -4.42 13.63
N ASP A 108 -19.48 -5.19 13.79
CA ASP A 108 -20.12 -5.93 12.70
C ASP A 108 -20.49 -5.03 11.51
N GLU A 109 -20.85 -3.77 11.77
CA GLU A 109 -21.22 -2.79 10.75
C GLU A 109 -20.04 -2.36 9.86
N LEU A 110 -18.80 -2.59 10.32
CA LEU A 110 -17.58 -2.19 9.63
C LEU A 110 -16.89 -3.36 8.88
N LEU A 111 -17.29 -4.61 9.15
CA LEU A 111 -16.65 -5.80 8.60
C LEU A 111 -16.87 -5.96 7.09
N LEU A 112 -18.11 -5.90 6.60
CA LEU A 112 -18.41 -5.83 5.17
C LEU A 112 -19.70 -5.03 4.97
N PRO A 113 -19.78 -4.17 3.94
CA PRO A 113 -21.04 -3.51 3.64
C PRO A 113 -22.10 -4.54 3.27
N ALA A 114 -23.35 -4.31 3.70
CA ALA A 114 -24.48 -5.19 3.39
C ALA A 114 -24.75 -5.28 1.89
N GLU A 115 -24.41 -4.23 1.13
CA GLU A 115 -24.49 -4.19 -0.32
C GLU A 115 -23.08 -4.18 -0.94
N PRO A 116 -22.86 -4.95 -2.03
CA PRO A 116 -21.59 -4.91 -2.74
C PRO A 116 -21.37 -3.50 -3.31
N PRO A 117 -20.18 -2.92 -3.12
CA PRO A 117 -19.95 -1.55 -3.57
C PRO A 117 -19.94 -1.46 -5.10
N VAL A 118 -20.38 -0.30 -5.62
CA VAL A 118 -20.50 -0.05 -7.06
C VAL A 118 -19.15 0.35 -7.69
N GLY A 119 -18.23 0.90 -6.90
CA GLY A 119 -16.92 1.37 -7.36
C GLY A 119 -15.83 0.29 -7.36
N LEU A 120 -14.92 0.36 -8.34
CA LEU A 120 -13.86 -0.65 -8.53
C LEU A 120 -12.89 -0.73 -7.35
N VAL A 121 -12.59 0.42 -6.71
CA VAL A 121 -11.66 0.48 -5.58
C VAL A 121 -12.30 -0.14 -4.33
N GLU A 122 -13.58 0.15 -4.12
CA GLU A 122 -14.36 -0.38 -3.03
C GLU A 122 -14.59 -1.88 -3.20
N LYS A 123 -14.87 -2.35 -4.42
CA LYS A 123 -14.95 -3.79 -4.75
C LYS A 123 -13.65 -4.52 -4.43
N TYR A 124 -12.52 -3.90 -4.76
CA TYR A 124 -11.19 -4.45 -4.46
C TYR A 124 -10.95 -4.58 -2.95
N ALA A 125 -11.25 -3.51 -2.19
CA ALA A 125 -11.13 -3.51 -0.74
C ALA A 125 -12.09 -4.52 -0.07
N CYS A 126 -13.28 -4.74 -0.64
CA CYS A 126 -14.19 -5.77 -0.17
C CYS A 126 -13.65 -7.19 -0.45
N THR A 127 -13.06 -7.42 -1.63
CA THR A 127 -12.54 -8.74 -2.03
C THR A 127 -11.36 -9.19 -1.16
N GLN A 128 -10.29 -8.39 -1.14
CA GLN A 128 -9.83 -7.79 0.10
C GLN A 128 -10.08 -8.50 1.43
N ARG A 129 -10.92 -7.81 2.18
CA ARG A 129 -11.46 -8.16 3.49
C ARG A 129 -12.17 -9.50 3.53
N ALA A 130 -12.97 -9.81 2.50
CA ALA A 130 -13.63 -11.10 2.38
C ALA A 130 -12.62 -12.26 2.41
N SER A 131 -11.42 -12.07 1.86
CA SER A 131 -10.40 -13.12 1.83
C SER A 131 -9.83 -13.46 3.21
N VAL A 132 -9.90 -12.52 4.15
CA VAL A 132 -9.58 -12.73 5.56
C VAL A 132 -10.77 -13.36 6.28
N LEU A 133 -11.97 -12.85 6.03
CA LEU A 133 -13.19 -13.29 6.71
C LEU A 133 -13.60 -14.73 6.40
N VAL A 134 -13.28 -15.26 5.21
CA VAL A 134 -13.52 -16.69 4.89
C VAL A 134 -12.72 -17.65 5.76
N GLU A 135 -11.78 -17.15 6.57
CA GLU A 135 -10.99 -17.92 7.54
C GLU A 135 -11.31 -17.54 8.99
N SER A 136 -12.36 -16.74 9.20
CA SER A 136 -12.85 -16.39 10.53
C SER A 136 -13.30 -17.67 11.28
N PRO A 137 -13.06 -17.76 12.60
CA PRO A 137 -13.69 -18.80 13.41
C PRO A 137 -15.20 -18.61 13.55
N ASP A 138 -15.73 -17.42 13.22
CA ASP A 138 -17.15 -17.11 13.26
C ASP A 138 -17.81 -17.54 11.93
N PRO A 139 -18.69 -18.57 11.95
CA PRO A 139 -19.38 -19.06 10.76
C PRO A 139 -20.26 -18.02 10.07
N ALA A 140 -20.83 -17.07 10.82
CA ALA A 140 -21.68 -16.03 10.27
C ALA A 140 -20.86 -15.06 9.41
N LEU A 141 -19.65 -14.73 9.85
CA LEU A 141 -18.70 -13.91 9.08
C LEU A 141 -18.19 -14.63 7.84
N VAL A 142 -17.91 -15.94 7.94
CA VAL A 142 -17.51 -16.75 6.77
C VAL A 142 -18.63 -16.76 5.73
N THR A 143 -19.87 -16.99 6.15
CA THR A 143 -21.04 -16.99 5.25
C THR A 143 -21.25 -15.63 4.59
N ARG A 144 -21.16 -14.54 5.36
CA ARG A 144 -21.25 -13.16 4.84
C ARG A 144 -20.14 -12.87 3.83
N ALA A 145 -18.91 -13.32 4.11
CA ALA A 145 -17.78 -13.15 3.21
C ALA A 145 -17.98 -13.91 1.90
N LEU A 146 -18.44 -15.18 1.96
CA LEU A 146 -18.74 -15.98 0.77
C LEU A 146 -19.83 -15.34 -0.10
N ALA A 147 -20.88 -14.78 0.52
CA ALA A 147 -21.93 -14.06 -0.20
C ALA A 147 -21.42 -12.78 -0.90
N ALA A 148 -20.35 -12.17 -0.38
CA ALA A 148 -19.71 -11.00 -0.99
C ALA A 148 -18.70 -11.36 -2.10
N VAL A 149 -18.35 -12.64 -2.28
CA VAL A 149 -17.46 -13.08 -3.36
C VAL A 149 -18.25 -13.16 -4.66
N ASP A 150 -17.94 -12.28 -5.61
CA ASP A 150 -18.40 -12.42 -7.00
C ASP A 150 -17.26 -13.00 -7.88
N PRO A 151 -17.36 -14.26 -8.33
CA PRO A 151 -16.39 -14.86 -9.24
C PRO A 151 -16.25 -14.13 -10.58
N LYS A 152 -17.20 -13.27 -10.98
CA LYS A 152 -17.06 -12.46 -12.20
C LYS A 152 -16.10 -11.29 -11.99
N ASP A 153 -16.13 -10.68 -10.81
CA ASP A 153 -15.24 -9.57 -10.44
C ASP A 153 -13.84 -10.08 -10.04
N ASN A 154 -13.76 -11.27 -9.45
CA ASN A 154 -12.50 -11.91 -9.07
C ASN A 154 -12.40 -13.39 -9.52
N PRO A 155 -12.35 -13.67 -10.83
CA PRO A 155 -12.39 -15.05 -11.35
C PRO A 155 -11.20 -15.90 -10.93
N LEU A 156 -10.10 -15.25 -10.53
CA LEU A 156 -8.85 -15.93 -10.24
C LEU A 156 -8.65 -16.19 -8.74
N GLY A 157 -9.08 -15.25 -7.88
CA GLY A 157 -8.99 -15.40 -6.42
C GLY A 157 -10.24 -16.03 -5.78
N ALA A 158 -11.41 -15.91 -6.40
CA ALA A 158 -12.66 -16.44 -5.85
C ALA A 158 -12.60 -17.96 -5.56
N PRO A 159 -12.05 -18.83 -6.42
CA PRO A 159 -12.00 -20.27 -6.12
C PRO A 159 -11.27 -20.59 -4.80
N ALA A 160 -10.14 -19.93 -4.54
CA ALA A 160 -9.39 -20.13 -3.30
C ALA A 160 -10.16 -19.62 -2.07
N MET A 161 -10.85 -18.47 -2.19
CA MET A 161 -11.67 -17.93 -1.12
C MET A 161 -12.86 -18.85 -0.79
N VAL A 162 -13.54 -19.36 -1.82
CA VAL A 162 -14.67 -20.28 -1.67
C VAL A 162 -14.24 -21.58 -1.01
N LEU A 163 -13.16 -22.20 -1.48
CA LEU A 163 -12.63 -23.43 -0.88
C LEU A 163 -12.24 -23.24 0.59
N ARG A 164 -11.66 -22.09 0.95
CA ARG A 164 -11.33 -21.76 2.34
C ARG A 164 -12.55 -21.59 3.22
N GLY A 165 -13.55 -20.84 2.75
CA GLY A 165 -14.79 -20.66 3.49
C GLY A 165 -15.53 -21.98 3.71
N CYS A 166 -15.58 -22.84 2.69
CA CYS A 166 -16.15 -24.19 2.82
C CYS A 166 -15.37 -25.03 3.85
N LEU A 167 -14.03 -24.99 3.83
CA LEU A 167 -13.20 -25.66 4.83
C LEU A 167 -13.43 -25.13 6.25
N ALA A 168 -13.56 -23.81 6.41
CA ALA A 168 -13.82 -23.18 7.69
C ALA A 168 -15.18 -23.62 8.26
N LEU A 169 -16.25 -23.54 7.46
CA LEU A 169 -17.60 -23.98 7.84
C LEU A 169 -17.66 -25.48 8.11
N ALA A 170 -16.99 -26.30 7.29
CA ALA A 170 -16.94 -27.75 7.51
C ALA A 170 -16.31 -28.11 8.86
N ARG A 171 -15.34 -27.33 9.34
CA ARG A 171 -14.67 -27.54 10.64
C ARG A 171 -15.51 -27.07 11.83
N THR A 172 -16.27 -25.98 11.68
CA THR A 172 -17.00 -25.35 12.78
C THR A 172 -18.45 -25.81 12.89
N GLU A 173 -19.15 -25.95 11.77
CA GLU A 173 -20.58 -26.27 11.69
C GLU A 173 -20.88 -27.60 10.97
N GLY A 174 -19.88 -28.23 10.35
CA GLY A 174 -20.00 -29.50 9.66
C GLY A 174 -20.21 -29.38 8.15
N THR A 175 -20.21 -30.53 7.47
CA THR A 175 -20.17 -30.64 6.00
C THR A 175 -21.42 -30.10 5.31
N ASP A 176 -22.57 -30.17 5.98
CA ASP A 176 -23.85 -29.70 5.43
C ASP A 176 -23.89 -28.17 5.32
N ALA A 177 -23.31 -27.47 6.30
CA ALA A 177 -23.18 -26.01 6.29
C ALA A 177 -22.25 -25.55 5.16
N ALA A 178 -21.11 -26.23 4.97
CA ALA A 178 -20.20 -25.98 3.86
C ALA A 178 -20.89 -26.16 2.50
N ALA A 179 -21.69 -27.23 2.34
CA ALA A 179 -22.47 -27.48 1.13
C ALA A 179 -23.53 -26.41 0.85
N ALA A 180 -24.25 -25.97 1.89
CA ALA A 180 -25.25 -24.91 1.75
C ALA A 180 -24.60 -23.57 1.34
N ALA A 181 -23.49 -23.20 1.98
CA ALA A 181 -22.74 -21.99 1.64
C ALA A 181 -22.19 -22.06 0.22
N PHE A 182 -21.61 -23.20 -0.17
CA PHE A 182 -21.11 -23.41 -1.54
C PHE A 182 -22.21 -23.22 -2.59
N ALA A 183 -23.38 -23.81 -2.37
CA ALA A 183 -24.52 -23.69 -3.28
C ALA A 183 -25.03 -22.25 -3.47
N SER A 184 -24.72 -21.35 -2.52
CA SER A 184 -25.07 -19.92 -2.62
C SER A 184 -24.10 -19.09 -3.47
N VAL A 185 -22.89 -19.61 -3.73
CA VAL A 185 -21.89 -18.92 -4.52
C VAL A 185 -22.19 -19.09 -6.02
N PRO A 186 -22.21 -17.99 -6.81
CA PRO A 186 -22.38 -18.10 -8.25
C PRO A 186 -21.32 -19.01 -8.88
N PRO A 187 -21.65 -19.83 -9.88
CA PRO A 187 -20.65 -20.66 -10.55
C PRO A 187 -19.59 -19.77 -11.21
N SER A 188 -18.31 -20.14 -11.05
CA SER A 188 -17.22 -19.50 -11.78
C SER A 188 -17.39 -19.75 -13.28
N THR A 189 -17.19 -18.72 -14.09
CA THR A 189 -17.31 -18.80 -15.56
C THR A 189 -16.02 -19.26 -16.24
N GLY A 190 -14.94 -19.49 -15.48
CA GLY A 190 -13.64 -19.88 -16.02
C GLY A 190 -13.37 -21.39 -15.97
N GLU A 191 -12.45 -21.86 -16.80
CA GLU A 191 -11.90 -23.22 -16.69
C GLU A 191 -11.18 -23.38 -15.34
N LEU A 192 -11.72 -24.24 -14.49
CA LEU A 192 -11.15 -24.59 -13.20
C LEU A 192 -10.31 -25.87 -13.34
N PRO A 193 -9.16 -25.97 -12.62
CA PRO A 193 -8.43 -27.22 -12.51
C PRO A 193 -9.35 -28.37 -12.06
N GLU A 194 -9.09 -29.59 -12.52
CA GLU A 194 -9.87 -30.78 -12.18
C GLU A 194 -10.05 -30.95 -10.67
N ALA A 195 -8.97 -30.83 -9.89
CA ALA A 195 -9.03 -30.91 -8.44
C ALA A 195 -10.02 -29.91 -7.80
N VAL A 196 -10.16 -28.71 -8.39
CA VAL A 196 -11.12 -27.69 -7.91
C VAL A 196 -12.54 -28.06 -8.29
N ARG A 197 -12.74 -28.59 -9.50
CA ARG A 197 -14.06 -29.10 -9.94
C ARG A 197 -14.50 -30.27 -9.07
N ASP A 198 -13.60 -31.18 -8.72
CA ASP A 198 -13.87 -32.31 -7.85
C ASP A 198 -14.25 -31.86 -6.44
N ALA A 199 -13.51 -30.90 -5.87
CA ALA A 199 -13.85 -30.32 -4.57
C ALA A 199 -15.23 -29.65 -4.59
N PHE A 200 -15.55 -28.90 -5.66
CA PHE A 200 -16.87 -28.29 -5.85
C PHE A 200 -18.00 -29.32 -6.08
N ALA A 201 -17.69 -30.49 -6.62
CA ALA A 201 -18.65 -31.59 -6.72
C ALA A 201 -18.88 -32.33 -5.39
N ALA A 202 -18.00 -32.12 -4.40
CA ALA A 202 -18.03 -32.79 -3.10
C ALA A 202 -17.82 -31.80 -1.95
N PRO A 203 -18.73 -30.83 -1.73
CA PRO A 203 -18.57 -29.73 -0.76
C PRO A 203 -18.33 -30.16 0.69
N GLY A 204 -18.69 -31.40 1.03
CA GLY A 204 -18.48 -32.00 2.35
C GLY A 204 -17.15 -32.74 2.54
N ASP A 205 -16.27 -32.76 1.55
CA ASP A 205 -15.00 -33.49 1.63
C ASP A 205 -13.81 -32.54 1.89
N PRO A 206 -13.37 -32.38 3.16
CA PRO A 206 -12.30 -31.45 3.50
C PRO A 206 -10.94 -31.84 2.89
N GLU A 207 -10.71 -33.12 2.59
CA GLU A 207 -9.47 -33.56 1.95
C GLU A 207 -9.42 -33.08 0.50
N LEU A 208 -10.52 -33.26 -0.25
CA LEU A 208 -10.64 -32.73 -1.61
C LEU A 208 -10.45 -31.21 -1.64
N HIS A 209 -11.08 -30.49 -0.71
CA HIS A 209 -10.93 -29.04 -0.61
C HIS A 209 -9.49 -28.62 -0.30
N SER A 210 -8.82 -29.33 0.62
CA SER A 210 -7.42 -29.02 0.96
C SER A 210 -6.50 -29.26 -0.23
N ARG A 211 -6.69 -30.34 -1.00
CA ARG A 211 -5.91 -30.60 -2.23
C ARG A 211 -6.19 -29.53 -3.28
N ALA A 212 -7.46 -29.18 -3.49
CA ALA A 212 -7.85 -28.13 -4.42
C ALA A 212 -7.23 -26.78 -4.05
N LEU A 213 -7.19 -26.46 -2.75
CA LEU A 213 -6.57 -25.24 -2.24
C LEU A 213 -5.06 -25.21 -2.49
N ALA A 214 -4.35 -26.33 -2.33
CA ALA A 214 -2.93 -26.43 -2.68
C ALA A 214 -2.71 -26.18 -4.20
N VAL A 215 -3.62 -26.66 -5.04
CA VAL A 215 -3.57 -26.41 -6.49
C VAL A 215 -3.77 -24.92 -6.81
N VAL A 216 -4.83 -24.27 -6.32
CA VAL A 216 -5.12 -22.86 -6.66
C VAL A 216 -4.28 -21.85 -5.88
N GLY A 217 -3.77 -22.23 -4.71
CA GLY A 217 -2.85 -21.44 -3.90
C GLY A 217 -1.40 -21.56 -4.34
N GLY A 218 -1.08 -22.55 -5.16
CA GLY A 218 0.27 -22.84 -5.61
C GLY A 218 0.80 -21.86 -6.67
N THR A 219 2.12 -21.68 -6.68
CA THR A 219 2.81 -20.78 -7.62
C THR A 219 2.64 -21.21 -9.08
N SER A 220 2.52 -22.51 -9.36
CA SER A 220 2.28 -23.05 -10.70
C SER A 220 0.96 -22.57 -11.31
N TYR A 221 -0.11 -22.56 -10.51
CA TYR A 221 -1.41 -22.06 -10.96
C TYR A 221 -1.37 -20.56 -11.26
N LEU A 222 -0.71 -19.77 -10.41
CA LEU A 222 -0.51 -18.34 -10.66
C LEU A 222 0.24 -18.08 -11.97
N LEU A 223 1.31 -18.85 -12.24
CA LEU A 223 2.08 -18.73 -13.49
C LEU A 223 1.25 -19.04 -14.73
N ASP A 224 0.42 -20.08 -14.68
CA ASP A 224 -0.52 -20.40 -15.77
C ASP A 224 -1.49 -19.23 -16.02
N ARG A 225 -2.04 -18.64 -14.94
CA ARG A 225 -2.93 -17.48 -15.05
C ARG A 225 -2.23 -16.23 -15.60
N PHE A 226 -0.98 -15.97 -15.21
CA PHE A 226 -0.21 -14.86 -15.78
C PHE A 226 0.01 -15.03 -17.30
N ARG A 227 0.17 -16.27 -17.77
CA ARG A 227 0.41 -16.57 -19.19
C ARG A 227 -0.85 -16.61 -20.04
N THR A 228 -1.96 -17.06 -19.48
CA THR A 228 -3.27 -17.12 -20.16
C THR A 228 -3.96 -15.76 -20.26
N GLY A 229 -3.27 -14.68 -19.87
CA GLY A 229 -3.72 -13.31 -20.11
C GLY A 229 -4.68 -12.81 -19.04
N ALA A 230 -4.54 -13.25 -17.79
CA ALA A 230 -5.11 -12.52 -16.66
C ALA A 230 -4.85 -11.04 -16.87
N ALA A 231 -5.90 -10.22 -16.84
CA ALA A 231 -5.74 -8.81 -17.13
C ALA A 231 -4.73 -8.23 -16.14
N ALA A 232 -3.86 -7.31 -16.56
CA ALA A 232 -2.87 -6.66 -15.71
C ALA A 232 -3.43 -6.17 -14.35
N ARG A 233 -4.71 -5.80 -14.32
CA ARG A 233 -5.45 -5.39 -13.11
C ARG A 233 -5.74 -6.54 -12.13
N GLN A 234 -5.88 -7.76 -12.62
CA GLN A 234 -6.18 -8.97 -11.83
C GLN A 234 -4.96 -9.56 -11.16
N VAL A 235 -3.75 -9.28 -11.65
CA VAL A 235 -2.50 -9.75 -11.03
C VAL A 235 -2.37 -9.25 -9.60
N GLY A 236 -2.67 -7.97 -9.34
CA GLY A 236 -2.66 -7.43 -7.98
C GLY A 236 -3.57 -8.24 -7.05
N MET A 237 -4.81 -8.49 -7.49
CA MET A 237 -5.79 -9.29 -6.73
C MET A 237 -5.30 -10.72 -6.48
N LEU A 238 -4.72 -11.36 -7.50
CA LEU A 238 -4.14 -12.69 -7.39
C LEU A 238 -3.01 -12.76 -6.36
N LEU A 239 -2.19 -11.71 -6.30
CA LEU A 239 -1.05 -11.67 -5.41
C LEU A 239 -1.42 -11.28 -3.97
N MET A 240 -2.55 -10.61 -3.74
CA MET A 240 -3.00 -10.21 -2.40
C MET A 240 -3.84 -11.26 -1.68
N GLY A 241 -4.43 -12.21 -2.40
CA GLY A 241 -5.21 -13.28 -1.77
C GLY A 241 -4.32 -14.13 -0.85
N PRO A 242 -4.90 -14.76 0.20
CA PRO A 242 -4.13 -15.68 1.01
C PRO A 242 -3.63 -16.80 0.11
N ARG A 243 -2.39 -17.24 0.30
CA ARG A 243 -1.76 -18.27 -0.54
C ARG A 243 -0.59 -18.89 0.21
N GLU A 244 -0.12 -19.99 -0.33
CA GLU A 244 1.17 -20.52 0.04
C GLU A 244 2.26 -19.49 -0.30
N PRO A 245 3.39 -19.49 0.44
CA PRO A 245 4.55 -18.69 0.08
C PRO A 245 4.90 -18.87 -1.40
N LEU A 246 5.24 -17.77 -2.07
CA LEU A 246 5.62 -17.83 -3.47
C LEU A 246 6.92 -18.64 -3.62
N ASP A 247 6.90 -19.59 -4.55
CA ASP A 247 8.11 -20.27 -5.00
C ASP A 247 8.86 -19.33 -5.95
N TRP A 248 9.75 -18.55 -5.35
CA TRP A 248 10.53 -17.54 -6.07
C TRP A 248 11.47 -18.13 -7.11
N GLU A 249 12.00 -19.34 -6.89
CA GLU A 249 12.87 -20.01 -7.87
C GLU A 249 12.07 -20.50 -9.07
N LEU A 250 10.84 -21.00 -8.85
CA LEU A 250 9.93 -21.34 -9.94
C LEU A 250 9.54 -20.10 -10.75
N LEU A 251 9.18 -18.98 -10.10
CA LEU A 251 8.88 -17.71 -10.79
C LEU A 251 10.06 -17.19 -11.61
N LYS A 252 11.27 -17.25 -11.05
CA LYS A 252 12.53 -16.87 -11.69
C LYS A 252 12.82 -17.73 -12.92
N SER A 253 12.68 -19.04 -12.79
CA SER A 253 12.85 -19.98 -13.90
C SER A 253 11.83 -19.72 -15.01
N ALA A 254 10.55 -19.56 -14.65
CA ALA A 254 9.47 -19.30 -15.59
C ALA A 254 9.66 -17.98 -16.34
N HIS A 255 10.08 -16.91 -15.65
CA HIS A 255 10.36 -15.60 -16.26
C HIS A 255 11.56 -15.64 -17.23
N ARG A 256 12.60 -16.43 -16.93
CA ARG A 256 13.74 -16.62 -17.83
C ARG A 256 13.37 -17.36 -19.10
N GLN A 257 12.52 -18.38 -18.99
CA GLN A 257 12.05 -19.15 -20.15
C GLN A 257 11.10 -18.34 -21.02
N GLN A 258 10.17 -17.63 -20.39
CA GLN A 258 9.21 -16.76 -21.05
C GLN A 258 8.99 -15.50 -20.19
N PRO A 259 9.46 -14.32 -20.64
CA PRO A 259 9.29 -13.09 -19.87
C PRO A 259 7.82 -12.85 -19.51
N LEU A 260 7.60 -12.65 -18.22
CA LEU A 260 6.30 -12.22 -17.68
C LEU A 260 5.99 -10.80 -18.15
N ASP A 261 4.70 -10.46 -18.25
CA ASP A 261 4.31 -9.13 -18.69
C ASP A 261 4.76 -8.05 -17.68
N PRO A 262 5.04 -6.82 -18.16
CA PRO A 262 5.43 -5.68 -17.34
C PRO A 262 4.61 -5.46 -16.06
N ASN A 263 3.28 -5.61 -16.10
CA ASN A 263 2.46 -5.37 -14.93
C ASN A 263 2.59 -6.51 -13.93
N THR A 264 2.73 -7.75 -14.40
CA THR A 264 3.06 -8.88 -13.54
C THR A 264 4.39 -8.71 -12.84
N THR A 265 5.42 -8.31 -13.57
CA THR A 265 6.74 -8.07 -12.97
C THR A 265 6.69 -6.93 -11.94
N ALA A 266 5.93 -5.87 -12.22
CA ALA A 266 5.71 -4.77 -11.28
C ALA A 266 4.92 -5.18 -10.02
N ALA A 267 3.97 -6.10 -10.14
CA ALA A 267 3.17 -6.58 -9.01
C ALA A 267 3.95 -7.59 -8.15
N LEU A 268 4.71 -8.49 -8.77
CA LEU A 268 5.59 -9.45 -8.09
C LEU A 268 6.72 -8.76 -7.33
N SER A 269 7.31 -7.69 -7.89
CA SER A 269 8.39 -6.94 -7.21
C SER A 269 7.96 -6.25 -5.91
N ARG A 270 6.65 -6.13 -5.67
CA ARG A 270 6.06 -5.57 -4.43
C ARG A 270 5.73 -6.61 -3.37
N GLN A 271 5.83 -7.90 -3.68
CA GLN A 271 5.47 -8.93 -2.72
C GLN A 271 6.53 -9.07 -1.62
N LEU A 272 6.07 -9.30 -0.40
CA LEU A 272 6.94 -9.61 0.72
C LEU A 272 7.80 -10.84 0.40
N GLY A 273 9.09 -10.78 0.73
CA GLY A 273 10.03 -11.85 0.44
C GLY A 273 10.52 -11.92 -1.02
N CYS A 274 10.13 -10.99 -1.90
CA CYS A 274 10.65 -10.94 -3.27
C CYS A 274 12.19 -10.78 -3.27
N PRO A 275 12.95 -11.75 -3.82
CA PRO A 275 14.41 -11.72 -3.83
C PRO A 275 14.96 -10.42 -4.47
N PRO A 276 16.00 -9.80 -3.89
CA PRO A 276 16.60 -8.58 -4.43
C PRO A 276 17.03 -8.70 -5.90
N GLU A 277 17.54 -9.88 -6.27
CA GLU A 277 17.95 -10.25 -7.62
C GLU A 277 16.81 -10.31 -8.65
N LEU A 278 15.55 -10.48 -8.22
CA LEU A 278 14.38 -10.39 -9.08
C LEU A 278 13.78 -8.99 -9.07
N ARG A 279 13.85 -8.29 -7.95
CA ARG A 279 13.20 -6.98 -7.76
C ARG A 279 13.64 -5.96 -8.81
N THR A 280 14.94 -5.80 -9.03
CA THR A 280 15.47 -4.83 -10.00
C THR A 280 15.15 -5.23 -11.45
N PRO A 281 15.45 -6.45 -11.94
CA PRO A 281 15.13 -6.83 -13.32
C PRO A 281 13.63 -6.80 -13.64
N LEU A 282 12.78 -7.25 -12.72
CA LEU A 282 11.32 -7.23 -12.90
C LEU A 282 10.80 -5.79 -13.02
N TYR A 283 11.34 -4.90 -12.20
CA TYR A 283 10.98 -3.48 -12.25
C TYR A 283 11.52 -2.78 -13.50
N ASP A 284 12.72 -3.12 -13.95
CA ASP A 284 13.30 -2.58 -15.18
C ASP A 284 12.55 -3.07 -16.44
N ALA A 285 12.09 -4.33 -16.45
CA ALA A 285 11.23 -4.86 -17.51
C ALA A 285 9.91 -4.07 -17.60
N PHE A 286 9.32 -3.70 -16.46
CA PHE A 286 8.15 -2.84 -16.43
C PHE A 286 8.40 -1.47 -17.05
N ARG A 287 9.59 -0.89 -16.81
CA ARG A 287 10.00 0.39 -17.39
C ARG A 287 10.25 0.30 -18.89
N GLY A 288 10.86 -0.78 -19.36
CA GLY A 288 11.10 -1.03 -20.78
C GLY A 288 9.79 -1.01 -21.59
N GLY A 289 8.70 -1.54 -21.02
CA GLY A 289 7.36 -1.49 -21.61
C GLY A 289 6.75 -0.08 -21.71
N ARG A 290 7.21 0.89 -20.91
CA ARG A 290 6.79 2.31 -20.96
C ARG A 290 7.68 3.17 -21.87
N GLY A 291 8.27 2.57 -22.90
CA GLY A 291 9.24 3.22 -23.80
C GLY A 291 8.77 4.53 -24.45
N SER A 292 7.47 4.80 -24.55
CA SER A 292 6.94 6.03 -25.13
C SER A 292 7.23 7.28 -24.29
N THR A 293 7.11 7.25 -22.96
CA THR A 293 7.38 8.46 -22.16
C THR A 293 8.86 8.74 -22.02
N ARG A 294 9.70 7.71 -21.82
CA ARG A 294 11.16 7.88 -21.79
C ARG A 294 11.67 8.45 -23.11
N ARG A 295 11.19 7.92 -24.25
CA ARG A 295 11.54 8.46 -25.57
C ARG A 295 11.06 9.90 -25.71
N ARG A 296 9.83 10.23 -25.29
CA ARG A 296 9.30 11.62 -25.28
C ARG A 296 10.18 12.58 -24.49
N LEU A 297 10.63 12.18 -23.29
CA LEU A 297 11.47 13.01 -22.42
C LEU A 297 12.89 13.19 -23.01
N LEU A 298 13.45 12.18 -23.68
CA LEU A 298 14.81 12.22 -24.21
C LEU A 298 14.93 12.81 -25.63
N SER A 299 13.89 12.76 -26.47
CA SER A 299 14.02 13.12 -27.90
C SER A 299 13.68 14.58 -28.25
N ALA A 300 12.74 15.20 -27.52
CA ALA A 300 12.34 16.61 -27.72
C ALA A 300 11.49 17.12 -26.53
N GLY A 301 11.69 16.53 -25.35
CA GLY A 301 10.81 16.74 -24.19
C GLY A 301 10.77 18.19 -23.71
N PRO A 302 9.77 18.55 -22.88
CA PRO A 302 9.71 19.85 -22.24
C PRO A 302 11.05 20.15 -21.53
N THR A 303 11.55 21.38 -21.70
CA THR A 303 12.75 21.86 -21.01
C THR A 303 12.59 21.73 -19.50
N LYS A 304 13.71 21.63 -18.75
CA LYS A 304 13.72 21.64 -17.28
C LYS A 304 12.78 22.71 -16.71
N ARG A 305 12.83 23.93 -17.27
CA ARG A 305 11.95 25.04 -16.90
C ARG A 305 10.48 24.73 -17.15
N GLN A 306 10.12 24.21 -18.32
CA GLN A 306 8.73 23.85 -18.64
C GLN A 306 8.17 22.79 -17.68
N LEU A 307 8.95 21.75 -17.37
CA LEU A 307 8.55 20.71 -16.42
C LEU A 307 8.28 21.26 -15.02
N LEU A 308 9.13 22.18 -14.54
CA LEU A 308 9.02 22.76 -13.20
C LEU A 308 7.88 23.79 -13.11
N THR A 309 7.61 24.55 -14.18
CA THR A 309 6.52 25.55 -14.19
C THR A 309 5.10 24.96 -14.36
N GLN A 310 4.97 23.71 -14.80
CA GLN A 310 3.68 23.05 -15.04
C GLN A 310 3.12 22.28 -13.83
N LEU A 311 3.81 22.32 -12.69
CA LEU A 311 3.40 21.64 -11.45
C LEU A 311 1.98 21.98 -10.96
N PRO A 312 1.49 23.24 -11.02
CA PRO A 312 0.16 23.57 -10.48
C PRO A 312 -1.01 23.40 -11.46
N THR A 313 -0.78 23.15 -12.76
CA THR A 313 -1.84 23.26 -13.80
C THR A 313 -2.30 21.94 -14.43
N LEU A 314 -1.74 20.79 -14.04
CA LEU A 314 -2.07 19.51 -14.66
C LEU A 314 -3.18 18.76 -13.91
N PRO A 315 -4.36 18.54 -14.52
CA PRO A 315 -5.56 18.07 -13.82
C PRO A 315 -5.60 16.57 -13.47
N LEU A 316 -4.55 15.78 -13.77
CA LEU A 316 -4.67 14.31 -13.63
C LEU A 316 -3.67 13.60 -12.73
N VAL A 317 -2.44 14.10 -12.54
CA VAL A 317 -1.53 13.73 -11.42
C VAL A 317 -0.41 14.79 -11.45
N PRO A 318 -0.39 15.78 -10.55
CA PRO A 318 0.70 16.74 -10.48
C PRO A 318 2.06 16.02 -10.43
N GLY A 319 3.01 16.47 -11.25
CA GLY A 319 4.39 15.98 -11.16
C GLY A 319 4.69 14.60 -11.73
N ARG A 320 3.77 13.94 -12.45
CA ARG A 320 4.09 12.66 -13.12
C ARG A 320 5.34 12.76 -14.00
N ASP A 321 5.47 13.82 -14.80
CA ASP A 321 6.60 14.00 -15.71
C ASP A 321 7.91 14.32 -14.97
N LEU A 322 7.84 15.08 -13.86
CA LEU A 322 9.02 15.34 -13.02
C LEU A 322 9.48 14.08 -12.28
N ARG A 323 8.53 13.28 -11.79
CA ARG A 323 8.83 11.97 -11.22
C ARG A 323 9.45 11.07 -12.27
N GLU A 324 8.89 11.00 -13.47
CA GLU A 324 9.45 10.21 -14.56
C GLU A 324 10.84 10.73 -14.96
N ALA A 325 11.06 12.05 -15.00
CA ALA A 325 12.37 12.64 -15.26
C ALA A 325 13.40 12.29 -14.19
N HIS A 326 13.04 12.39 -12.91
CA HIS A 326 13.87 11.86 -11.82
C HIS A 326 14.09 10.35 -11.99
N ASP A 327 13.02 9.64 -12.34
CA ASP A 327 13.04 8.20 -12.41
C ASP A 327 13.88 7.67 -13.58
N PHE A 328 14.11 8.48 -14.60
CA PHE A 328 14.98 8.17 -15.72
C PHE A 328 16.36 8.82 -15.59
N GLY A 329 16.67 9.47 -14.46
CA GLY A 329 17.95 10.14 -14.22
C GLY A 329 18.16 11.40 -15.07
N VAL A 330 17.09 11.94 -15.66
CA VAL A 330 17.12 13.20 -16.44
C VAL A 330 17.28 14.39 -15.50
N MET A 331 16.76 14.29 -14.27
CA MET A 331 16.90 15.31 -13.22
C MET A 331 17.28 14.65 -11.88
N SER A 332 18.16 15.30 -11.13
CA SER A 332 18.46 14.88 -9.75
C SER A 332 17.34 15.34 -8.80
N ALA A 333 17.18 14.65 -7.66
CA ALA A 333 16.26 15.07 -6.61
C ALA A 333 16.58 16.50 -6.14
N ALA A 334 17.86 16.79 -5.87
CA ALA A 334 18.32 18.14 -5.50
C ALA A 334 17.95 19.22 -6.53
N GLY A 335 18.10 18.93 -7.83
CA GLY A 335 17.75 19.88 -8.89
C GLY A 335 16.24 20.13 -9.04
N ILE A 336 15.41 19.15 -8.69
CA ILE A 336 13.96 19.31 -8.63
C ILE A 336 13.57 20.12 -7.39
N LEU A 337 14.16 19.82 -6.23
CA LEU A 337 13.86 20.51 -4.96
C LEU A 337 14.29 21.99 -4.97
N ALA A 338 15.41 22.29 -5.62
CA ALA A 338 15.93 23.66 -5.71
C ALA A 338 15.06 24.57 -6.57
N ASP A 339 14.55 24.06 -7.70
CA ASP A 339 13.91 24.88 -8.73
C ASP A 339 12.39 24.64 -8.85
N GLY A 340 11.85 23.62 -8.17
CA GLY A 340 10.44 23.26 -8.21
C GLY A 340 9.60 24.16 -7.33
N ALA A 341 8.47 24.63 -7.88
CA ALA A 341 7.49 25.43 -7.17
C ALA A 341 6.06 25.05 -7.59
N PRO A 342 5.06 25.07 -6.67
CA PRO A 342 5.19 25.34 -5.23
C PRO A 342 5.98 24.26 -4.46
N ALA A 343 6.54 24.61 -3.30
CA ALA A 343 7.34 23.70 -2.46
C ALA A 343 6.56 22.42 -2.12
N TYR A 344 5.29 22.56 -1.71
CA TYR A 344 4.40 21.45 -1.42
C TYR A 344 4.25 20.49 -2.62
N SER A 345 3.90 21.03 -3.80
CA SER A 345 3.74 20.25 -5.03
C SER A 345 5.03 19.55 -5.45
N THR A 346 6.18 20.19 -5.20
CA THR A 346 7.51 19.64 -5.50
C THR A 346 7.83 18.45 -4.61
N LEU A 347 7.53 18.52 -3.31
CA LEU A 347 7.65 17.39 -2.40
C LEU A 347 6.66 16.26 -2.74
N ILE A 348 5.43 16.59 -3.16
CA ILE A 348 4.44 15.61 -3.64
C ILE A 348 4.96 14.80 -4.83
N VAL A 349 5.78 15.37 -5.72
CA VAL A 349 6.34 14.63 -6.88
C VAL A 349 7.00 13.33 -6.44
N PHE A 350 7.68 13.36 -5.30
CA PHE A 350 8.41 12.24 -4.78
C PHE A 350 7.52 11.24 -4.04
N GLU A 351 6.21 11.48 -3.87
CA GLU A 351 5.29 10.59 -3.15
C GLU A 351 5.31 9.14 -3.59
N GLN A 352 5.59 8.93 -4.86
CA GLN A 352 5.61 7.61 -5.46
C GLN A 352 7.03 7.13 -5.77
N ALA A 353 8.05 7.84 -5.28
CA ALA A 353 9.45 7.41 -5.36
C ALA A 353 9.64 6.13 -4.54
N ARG A 354 10.51 5.24 -5.02
CA ARG A 354 10.81 3.93 -4.41
C ARG A 354 12.12 3.99 -3.62
N ASP A 355 12.28 3.09 -2.66
CA ASP A 355 13.33 3.02 -1.63
C ASP A 355 14.66 3.70 -1.99
N ARG A 356 15.41 3.19 -2.97
CA ARG A 356 16.73 3.75 -3.34
C ARG A 356 16.70 5.22 -3.76
N ARG A 357 15.60 5.69 -4.34
CA ARG A 357 15.41 7.09 -4.74
C ARG A 357 14.77 7.93 -3.65
N LEU A 358 13.99 7.30 -2.79
CA LEU A 358 13.52 7.95 -1.59
C LEU A 358 14.71 8.35 -0.71
N ASP A 359 15.77 7.52 -0.64
CA ASP A 359 17.01 7.87 0.05
C ASP A 359 17.73 9.08 -0.57
N ASP A 360 17.80 9.17 -1.90
CA ASP A 360 18.35 10.35 -2.61
C ASP A 360 17.54 11.62 -2.28
N VAL A 361 16.22 11.52 -2.26
CA VAL A 361 15.31 12.63 -1.94
C VAL A 361 15.45 13.02 -0.47
N ARG A 362 15.44 12.06 0.46
CA ARG A 362 15.64 12.28 1.90
C ARG A 362 16.98 12.94 2.18
N THR A 363 18.03 12.50 1.50
CA THR A 363 19.37 13.11 1.60
C THR A 363 19.32 14.56 1.14
N ALA A 364 18.77 14.83 -0.05
CA ALA A 364 18.69 16.19 -0.58
C ALA A 364 17.83 17.14 0.27
N VAL A 365 16.70 16.68 0.80
CA VAL A 365 15.88 17.47 1.74
C VAL A 365 16.63 17.70 3.05
N GLY A 366 17.24 16.65 3.60
CA GLY A 366 18.02 16.73 4.84
C GLY A 366 19.21 17.68 4.74
N ASP A 367 19.90 17.74 3.61
CA ASP A 367 21.00 18.69 3.40
C ASP A 367 20.48 20.13 3.37
N LEU A 368 19.36 20.39 2.67
CA LEU A 368 18.73 21.71 2.62
C LEU A 368 18.23 22.17 4.00
N THR A 369 17.57 21.29 4.75
CA THR A 369 17.01 21.64 6.06
C THR A 369 18.10 21.80 7.11
N ARG A 370 19.11 20.92 7.16
CA ARG A 370 20.25 21.06 8.09
C ARG A 370 21.04 22.34 7.86
N SER A 371 21.28 22.72 6.60
CA SER A 371 22.04 23.94 6.28
C SER A 371 21.27 25.23 6.57
N THR A 372 19.93 25.18 6.56
CA THR A 372 19.09 26.39 6.69
C THR A 372 18.42 26.53 8.06
N LEU A 373 17.79 25.47 8.56
CA LEU A 373 17.04 25.46 9.83
C LEU A 373 17.88 24.97 11.01
N GLY A 374 18.85 24.09 10.76
CA GLY A 374 19.66 23.48 11.81
C GLY A 374 18.80 22.80 12.89
N THR A 375 19.01 23.18 14.15
CA THR A 375 18.27 22.67 15.31
C THR A 375 17.21 23.64 15.85
N ASP A 376 16.87 24.71 15.13
CA ASP A 376 15.87 25.70 15.57
C ASP A 376 14.44 25.15 15.44
N LEU A 377 13.89 24.68 16.55
CA LEU A 377 12.55 24.09 16.62
C LEU A 377 11.45 25.07 16.15
N ASP A 378 11.59 26.36 16.43
CA ASP A 378 10.61 27.36 16.01
C ASP A 378 10.65 27.51 14.48
N ALA A 379 11.84 27.49 13.87
CA ALA A 379 11.97 27.65 12.42
C ALA A 379 11.41 26.43 11.69
N TRP A 380 11.62 25.22 12.24
CA TRP A 380 10.98 24.00 11.76
C TRP A 380 9.45 24.07 11.83
N ALA A 381 8.89 24.56 12.94
CA ALA A 381 7.45 24.70 13.10
C ALA A 381 6.86 25.70 12.09
N VAL A 382 7.54 26.83 11.86
CA VAL A 382 7.15 27.82 10.84
C VAL A 382 7.25 27.26 9.42
N ALA A 383 8.31 26.50 9.11
CA ALA A 383 8.44 25.88 7.80
C ALA A 383 7.29 24.89 7.51
N CYS A 384 6.90 24.11 8.52
CA CYS A 384 5.74 23.22 8.41
C CYS A 384 4.45 24.03 8.20
N SER A 385 4.16 25.02 9.04
CA SER A 385 2.90 25.76 8.94
C SER A 385 2.71 26.51 7.61
N LEU A 386 3.81 26.97 7.00
CA LEU A 386 3.78 27.65 5.71
C LEU A 386 3.70 26.69 4.52
N LEU A 387 4.06 25.41 4.67
CA LEU A 387 4.38 24.52 3.54
C LEU A 387 3.26 24.41 2.49
N ALA A 388 2.02 24.18 2.90
CA ALA A 388 0.89 23.97 1.97
C ALA A 388 0.59 25.19 1.10
N ASP A 389 0.73 26.39 1.65
CA ASP A 389 0.34 27.64 1.00
C ASP A 389 1.54 28.42 0.42
N PHE A 390 2.77 27.93 0.63
CA PHE A 390 3.98 28.61 0.19
C PHE A 390 4.16 28.50 -1.34
N PRO A 391 4.08 29.62 -2.10
CA PRO A 391 4.07 29.57 -3.56
C PRO A 391 5.47 29.35 -4.16
N GLY A 392 6.53 29.62 -3.38
CA GLY A 392 7.91 29.54 -3.82
C GLY A 392 8.49 28.13 -3.78
N THR A 393 9.81 28.05 -3.93
CA THR A 393 10.60 26.84 -3.88
C THR A 393 10.84 26.36 -2.44
N LEU A 394 11.33 25.13 -2.28
CA LEU A 394 11.69 24.61 -0.96
C LEU A 394 12.81 25.44 -0.28
N PRO A 395 13.92 25.82 -0.94
CA PRO A 395 14.93 26.68 -0.32
C PRO A 395 14.39 28.04 0.14
N GLU A 396 13.48 28.65 -0.63
CA GLU A 396 12.83 29.92 -0.26
C GLU A 396 11.94 29.76 0.98
N LEU A 397 11.19 28.66 1.08
CA LEU A 397 10.39 28.33 2.27
C LEU A 397 11.27 28.23 3.52
N LEU A 398 12.36 27.44 3.45
CA LEU A 398 13.27 27.22 4.57
C LEU A 398 13.95 28.52 5.01
N THR A 399 14.40 29.34 4.05
CA THR A 399 15.03 30.63 4.32
C THR A 399 14.04 31.60 5.00
N THR A 400 12.80 31.63 4.51
CA THR A 400 11.73 32.46 5.09
C THR A 400 11.43 32.05 6.51
N ALA A 401 11.31 30.74 6.77
CA ALA A 401 11.04 30.22 8.11
C ALA A 401 12.17 30.56 9.11
N ALA A 402 13.43 30.39 8.72
CA ALA A 402 14.58 30.75 9.55
C ALA A 402 14.69 32.27 9.79
N ALA A 403 14.27 33.11 8.84
CA ALA A 403 14.26 34.56 9.03
C ALA A 403 13.16 35.00 10.00
N ALA A 404 11.98 34.39 9.94
CA ALA A 404 10.84 34.72 10.79
C ALA A 404 11.13 34.50 12.28
N THR A 405 11.89 33.46 12.65
CA THR A 405 12.23 33.18 14.06
C THR A 405 13.30 34.10 14.61
N ARG A 406 14.29 34.48 13.80
CA ARG A 406 15.30 35.47 14.21
C ARG A 406 14.68 36.84 14.50
N ALA A 407 13.75 37.28 13.66
CA ALA A 407 13.06 38.56 13.85
C ALA A 407 12.16 38.60 15.10
N GLY A 408 11.70 37.45 15.60
CA GLY A 408 10.93 37.37 16.84
C GLY A 408 11.77 37.31 18.11
N ALA A 409 13.09 37.13 17.99
CA ALA A 409 14.04 37.05 19.10
C ALA A 409 14.73 38.40 19.41
N GLU A 410 14.66 39.35 18.47
CA GLU A 410 15.09 40.76 18.62
C GLU A 410 13.96 41.61 19.21
#